data_AF-R9P449-F1
#
_entry.id   AF-R9P449-F1
#
_cell.length_a   1.000
_cell.length_b   1.000
_cell.length_c   1.000
_cell.angle_alpha   90.00
_cell.angle_beta   90.00
_cell.angle_gamma   90.00
#
_symmetry.space_group_name_H-M   'P 1'
#
loop_
_entity.id
_entity.type
_entity.pdbx_description
1 polymer ?
#
loop_
_entity_poly.entity_id
_entity_poly.type
_entity_poly.pdbx_seq_one_letter_code
_entity_poly.pdbx_strand_id
1 'polypeptide(L)'
;MGNCLSSTDQKDAKDRSVAIDKQIEEDSRKFKKECKILLLGSGESGKSTIVKQMKIIHQNGYTKDELLLYRLTVIKNLVDSAQAIVLALRKFKMEPEMPENRENVDAILQYRVDADPGATLEQTMARKVDSLWKDPIIPAIMERSSEFYLMDSAAYFFDNVNRIGQSDYVPNENDVLRARSKTTGISETRFNMGQLSIHLFDVGGQRSERKKWIHCFEAVTSIIFCVALSEYDQVLLEESGQNRMAESLVLFESVVNSRWFLRTSVILFLNKIDIFKQKIPKQPLSKYFPEYSGGPDINKAAKYILWRFTQTNRARLSIYPHLTQATDTSNIRLVFAAVKETILTNALKDSGIL
;
A
#
# COMPACT_ATOMS: atom_id res chain seq x y z
N MET A 1 54.05 -38.63 15.75
CA MET A 1 52.95 -37.65 16.00
C MET A 1 52.20 -37.51 14.68
N GLY A 2 50.89 -37.73 14.53
CA GLY A 2 49.82 -38.13 15.43
C GLY A 2 48.72 -38.78 14.57
N ASN A 3 48.11 -39.84 15.07
CA ASN A 3 47.13 -40.65 14.35
C ASN A 3 45.90 -40.89 15.24
N CYS A 4 45.34 -39.79 15.77
CA CYS A 4 44.15 -39.78 16.63
C CYS A 4 43.17 -38.67 16.22
N LEU A 5 42.77 -38.61 14.94
CA LEU A 5 41.49 -38.00 14.56
C LEU A 5 40.48 -39.16 14.55
N SER A 6 39.61 -39.17 15.55
CA SER A 6 38.97 -40.36 16.07
C SER A 6 37.79 -40.81 15.19
N SER A 7 37.54 -42.12 15.11
CA SER A 7 36.36 -42.70 14.43
C SER A 7 35.02 -42.15 14.95
N THR A 8 35.01 -41.66 16.18
CA THR A 8 33.92 -40.89 16.81
C THR A 8 33.64 -39.58 16.09
N ASP A 9 34.66 -38.81 15.68
CA ASP A 9 34.48 -37.55 14.95
C ASP A 9 33.85 -37.78 13.55
N GLN A 10 34.20 -38.90 12.90
CA GLN A 10 33.60 -39.29 11.61
C GLN A 10 32.16 -39.76 11.76
N LYS A 11 31.83 -40.46 12.86
CA LYS A 11 30.47 -40.88 13.17
C LYS A 11 29.58 -39.67 13.50
N ASP A 12 30.07 -38.76 14.33
CA ASP A 12 29.37 -37.53 14.69
C ASP A 12 29.15 -36.62 13.46
N ALA A 13 30.13 -36.53 12.56
CA ALA A 13 29.97 -35.83 11.29
C ALA A 13 28.90 -36.46 10.39
N LYS A 14 28.85 -37.80 10.32
CA LYS A 14 27.83 -38.53 9.56
C LYS A 14 26.43 -38.33 10.15
N ASP A 15 26.29 -38.41 11.46
CA ASP A 15 25.00 -38.21 12.15
C ASP A 15 24.52 -36.76 12.00
N ARG A 16 25.44 -35.77 12.04
CA ARG A 16 25.12 -34.37 11.69
C ARG A 16 24.69 -34.22 10.24
N SER A 17 25.37 -34.86 9.29
CA SER A 17 25.00 -34.82 7.87
C SER A 17 23.58 -35.37 7.66
N VAL A 18 23.26 -36.52 8.25
CA VAL A 18 21.92 -37.13 8.16
C VAL A 18 20.85 -36.22 8.79
N ALA A 19 21.16 -35.57 9.91
CA ALA A 19 20.25 -34.61 10.52
C ALA A 19 20.00 -33.39 9.63
N ILE A 20 21.04 -32.87 8.98
CA ILE A 20 20.95 -31.77 8.01
C ILE A 20 20.11 -32.21 6.80
N ASP A 21 20.37 -33.38 6.22
CA ASP A 21 19.63 -33.90 5.07
C ASP A 21 18.14 -34.07 5.40
N LYS A 22 17.83 -34.60 6.59
CA LYS A 22 16.45 -34.72 7.07
C LYS A 22 15.78 -33.35 7.23
N GLN A 23 16.50 -32.36 7.78
CA GLN A 23 15.99 -31.00 7.92
C GLN A 23 15.75 -30.35 6.55
N ILE A 24 16.66 -30.53 5.60
CA ILE A 24 16.50 -30.05 4.21
C ILE A 24 15.28 -30.69 3.55
N GLU A 25 15.04 -31.98 3.75
CA GLU A 25 13.89 -32.66 3.18
C GLU A 25 12.56 -32.16 3.80
N GLU A 26 12.53 -31.98 5.11
CA GLU A 26 11.38 -31.42 5.82
C GLU A 26 11.09 -29.98 5.39
N ASP A 27 12.11 -29.14 5.26
CA ASP A 27 12.00 -27.77 4.79
C ASP A 27 11.56 -27.74 3.33
N SER A 28 12.10 -28.61 2.46
CA SER A 28 11.66 -28.75 1.06
C SER A 28 10.17 -29.08 0.97
N ARG A 29 9.66 -29.99 1.81
CA ARG A 29 8.23 -30.34 1.86
C ARG A 29 7.36 -29.17 2.33
N LYS A 30 7.85 -28.34 3.27
CA LYS A 30 7.15 -27.13 3.71
C LYS A 30 7.14 -26.06 2.61
N PHE A 31 8.29 -25.78 2.00
CA PHE A 31 8.41 -24.80 0.90
C PHE A 31 7.55 -25.17 -0.30
N LYS A 32 7.44 -26.46 -0.65
CA LYS A 32 6.54 -26.92 -1.73
C LYS A 32 5.04 -26.68 -1.45
N LYS A 33 4.66 -26.45 -0.19
CA LYS A 33 3.29 -26.15 0.22
C LYS A 33 3.06 -24.66 0.47
N GLU A 34 4.11 -23.84 0.40
CA GLU A 34 4.04 -22.41 0.62
C GLU A 34 3.62 -21.72 -0.68
N CYS A 35 2.54 -20.93 -0.61
CA CYS A 35 2.06 -20.12 -1.71
C CYS A 35 2.74 -18.76 -1.69
N LYS A 36 3.62 -18.54 -2.67
CA LYS A 36 4.35 -17.29 -2.82
C LYS A 36 3.48 -16.27 -3.55
N ILE A 37 3.19 -15.15 -2.89
CA ILE A 37 2.39 -14.05 -3.44
C ILE A 37 3.23 -12.80 -3.51
N LEU A 38 3.18 -12.13 -4.67
CA LEU A 38 3.90 -10.89 -4.88
C LEU A 38 2.95 -9.70 -4.98
N LEU A 39 3.14 -8.67 -4.14
CA LEU A 39 2.40 -7.41 -4.19
C LEU A 39 3.11 -6.41 -5.09
N LEU A 40 2.51 -6.10 -6.24
CA LEU A 40 3.03 -5.16 -7.23
C LEU A 40 2.09 -3.97 -7.41
N GLY A 41 2.61 -2.90 -8.02
CA GLY A 41 1.86 -1.69 -8.33
C GLY A 41 2.69 -0.42 -8.08
N SER A 42 2.19 0.72 -8.59
CA SER A 42 2.84 2.02 -8.46
C SER A 42 3.03 2.44 -6.99
N GLY A 43 3.87 3.44 -6.74
CA GLY A 43 3.92 4.11 -5.44
C GLY A 43 2.51 4.53 -5.01
N GLU A 44 2.20 4.42 -3.72
CA GLU A 44 0.91 4.85 -3.15
C GLU A 44 -0.33 4.04 -3.56
N SER A 45 -0.19 2.99 -4.36
CA SER A 45 -1.37 2.21 -4.80
C SER A 45 -2.08 1.40 -3.71
N GLY A 46 -1.50 1.32 -2.50
CA GLY A 46 -2.07 0.66 -1.32
C GLY A 46 -1.48 -0.69 -0.96
N LYS A 47 -0.37 -1.11 -1.58
CA LYS A 47 0.31 -2.39 -1.27
C LYS A 47 0.61 -2.59 0.22
N SER A 48 1.32 -1.65 0.84
CA SER A 48 1.66 -1.77 2.27
C SER A 48 0.43 -1.68 3.17
N THR A 49 -0.67 -1.06 2.72
CA THR A 49 -1.96 -1.11 3.44
C THR A 49 -2.56 -2.52 3.39
N ILE A 50 -2.46 -3.23 2.25
CA ILE A 50 -2.86 -4.63 2.16
C ILE A 50 -2.03 -5.52 3.10
N VAL A 51 -0.72 -5.30 3.19
CA VAL A 51 0.14 -6.04 4.15
C VAL A 51 -0.31 -5.81 5.59
N LYS A 52 -0.57 -4.55 5.97
CA LYS A 52 -1.09 -4.19 7.29
C LYS A 52 -2.44 -4.88 7.57
N GLN A 53 -3.32 -4.98 6.57
CA GLN A 53 -4.56 -5.73 6.70
C GLN A 53 -4.33 -7.23 6.92
N MET A 54 -3.31 -7.83 6.28
CA MET A 54 -3.01 -9.25 6.53
C MET A 54 -2.61 -9.51 7.98
N LYS A 55 -1.89 -8.57 8.60
CA LYS A 55 -1.59 -8.64 10.03
C LYS A 55 -2.84 -8.55 10.90
N ILE A 56 -3.74 -7.61 10.60
CA ILE A 56 -5.03 -7.47 11.31
C ILE A 56 -5.92 -8.71 11.17
N ILE A 57 -5.98 -9.27 9.97
CA ILE A 57 -6.91 -10.34 9.63
C ILE A 57 -6.38 -11.71 10.09
N HIS A 58 -5.08 -11.96 9.97
CA HIS A 58 -4.47 -13.30 10.10
C HIS A 58 -3.42 -13.42 11.21
N GLN A 59 -3.01 -12.33 11.88
CA GLN A 59 -1.95 -12.34 12.89
C GLN A 59 -2.33 -11.63 14.20
N ASN A 60 -3.63 -11.65 14.56
CA ASN A 60 -4.15 -11.06 15.81
C ASN A 60 -3.94 -9.54 15.97
N GLY A 61 -3.83 -8.80 14.87
CA GLY A 61 -3.73 -7.33 14.94
C GLY A 61 -2.36 -6.84 15.39
N TYR A 62 -2.38 -5.66 16.01
CA TYR A 62 -1.20 -4.98 16.51
C TYR A 62 -1.21 -4.92 18.03
N THR A 63 -0.07 -5.25 18.65
CA THR A 63 0.08 -5.02 20.10
C THR A 63 0.21 -3.53 20.39
N LYS A 64 0.04 -3.13 21.66
CA LYS A 64 0.21 -1.73 22.07
C LYS A 64 1.61 -1.19 21.72
N ASP A 65 2.64 -2.00 21.92
CA ASP A 65 4.02 -1.60 21.61
C ASP A 65 4.22 -1.41 20.11
N GLU A 66 3.64 -2.29 19.28
CA GLU A 66 3.69 -2.15 17.82
C GLU A 66 2.91 -0.93 17.33
N LEU A 67 1.76 -0.62 17.94
CA LEU A 67 0.99 0.59 17.65
C LEU A 67 1.81 1.85 17.95
N LEU A 68 2.55 1.86 19.06
CA LEU A 68 3.41 2.98 19.45
C LEU A 68 4.51 3.27 18.42
N LEU A 69 5.02 2.25 17.71
CA LEU A 69 6.00 2.45 16.63
C LEU A 69 5.45 3.30 15.47
N TYR A 70 4.12 3.38 15.30
CA TYR A 70 3.49 4.21 14.27
C TYR A 70 3.22 5.64 14.72
N ARG A 71 3.36 5.98 16.01
CA ARG A 71 3.00 7.31 16.55
C ARG A 71 3.71 8.43 15.80
N LEU A 72 5.04 8.37 15.71
CA LEU A 72 5.83 9.37 15.02
C LEU A 72 5.45 9.48 13.54
N THR A 73 5.17 8.35 12.88
CA THR A 73 4.75 8.34 11.47
C THR A 73 3.40 9.05 11.30
N VAL A 74 2.42 8.78 12.17
CA VAL A 74 1.11 9.43 12.13
C VAL A 74 1.23 10.94 12.34
N ILE A 75 1.98 11.37 13.36
CA ILE A 75 2.22 12.79 13.65
C ILE A 75 2.88 13.47 12.46
N LYS A 76 3.91 12.86 11.89
CA LYS A 76 4.59 13.37 10.70
C LYS A 76 3.63 13.49 9.52
N ASN A 77 2.82 12.46 9.24
CA ASN A 77 1.86 12.51 8.15
C ASN A 77 0.79 13.59 8.33
N LEU A 78 0.34 13.83 9.57
CA LEU A 78 -0.58 14.91 9.91
C LEU A 78 0.06 16.29 9.64
N VAL A 79 1.26 16.51 10.15
CA VAL A 79 1.98 17.79 9.99
C VAL A 79 2.36 18.04 8.53
N ASP A 80 2.93 17.05 7.84
CA ASP A 80 3.28 17.15 6.42
C ASP A 80 2.04 17.49 5.57
N SER A 81 0.87 16.93 5.90
CA SER A 81 -0.39 17.25 5.21
C SER A 81 -0.86 18.67 5.49
N ALA A 82 -0.78 19.12 6.75
CA ALA A 82 -1.15 20.49 7.10
C ALA A 82 -0.25 21.50 6.39
N GLN A 83 1.06 21.21 6.34
CA GLN A 83 2.03 22.02 5.60
C GLN A 83 1.76 22.02 4.09
N ALA A 84 1.35 20.89 3.51
CA ALA A 84 0.96 20.82 2.10
C ALA A 84 -0.24 21.73 1.79
N ILE A 85 -1.26 21.77 2.67
CA ILE A 85 -2.40 22.70 2.54
C ILE A 85 -1.93 24.15 2.60
N VAL A 86 -1.09 24.51 3.59
CA VAL A 86 -0.56 25.88 3.71
C VAL A 86 0.26 26.30 2.48
N LEU A 87 1.13 25.42 1.98
CA LEU A 87 1.90 25.66 0.76
C LEU A 87 0.98 25.85 -0.45
N ALA A 88 -0.11 25.09 -0.54
CA ALA A 88 -1.10 25.23 -1.61
C ALA A 88 -1.85 26.56 -1.51
N LEU A 89 -2.29 26.97 -0.32
CA LEU A 89 -2.91 28.29 -0.09
C LEU A 89 -2.00 29.42 -0.58
N ARG A 90 -0.71 29.41 -0.20
CA ARG A 90 0.27 30.39 -0.67
C ARG A 90 0.49 30.34 -2.19
N LYS A 91 0.63 29.14 -2.77
CA LYS A 91 0.80 28.95 -4.22
C LYS A 91 -0.36 29.56 -5.01
N PHE A 92 -1.58 29.41 -4.51
CA PHE A 92 -2.79 29.90 -5.17
C PHE A 92 -3.23 31.28 -4.71
N LYS A 93 -2.46 31.93 -3.83
CA LYS A 93 -2.76 33.25 -3.26
C LYS A 93 -4.14 33.30 -2.61
N MET A 94 -4.49 32.22 -1.91
CA MET A 94 -5.71 32.09 -1.12
C MET A 94 -5.36 32.31 0.35
N GLU A 95 -6.16 33.10 1.04
CA GLU A 95 -5.95 33.44 2.45
C GLU A 95 -7.04 32.82 3.32
N PRO A 96 -6.71 32.38 4.55
CA PRO A 96 -7.72 31.96 5.52
C PRO A 96 -8.73 33.07 5.80
N GLU A 97 -10.01 32.66 5.92
CA GLU A 97 -11.09 33.59 6.22
C GLU A 97 -11.08 33.98 7.70
N MET A 98 -10.70 33.05 8.60
CA MET A 98 -10.58 33.34 10.03
C MET A 98 -9.27 34.10 10.32
N PRO A 99 -9.31 35.25 11.03
CA PRO A 99 -8.12 36.06 11.32
C PRO A 99 -7.01 35.29 12.05
N GLU A 100 -7.38 34.45 13.02
CA GLU A 100 -6.42 33.62 13.78
C GLU A 100 -5.63 32.68 12.85
N ASN A 101 -6.29 32.16 11.81
CA ASN A 101 -5.65 31.22 10.90
C ASN A 101 -4.60 31.88 10.01
N ARG A 102 -4.66 33.19 9.79
CA ARG A 102 -3.63 33.95 9.06
C ARG A 102 -2.29 33.97 9.81
N GLU A 103 -2.31 33.87 11.13
CA GLU A 103 -1.10 33.71 11.94
C GLU A 103 -0.73 32.22 12.08
N ASN A 104 -1.72 31.34 12.17
CA ASN A 104 -1.48 29.90 12.33
C ASN A 104 -0.77 29.26 11.13
N VAL A 105 -1.01 29.73 9.90
CA VAL A 105 -0.38 29.19 8.70
C VAL A 105 1.15 29.23 8.77
N ASP A 106 1.72 30.30 9.31
CA ASP A 106 3.18 30.45 9.43
C ASP A 106 3.75 29.51 10.49
N ALA A 107 3.06 29.38 11.63
CA ALA A 107 3.43 28.46 12.69
C ALA A 107 3.39 26.99 12.20
N ILE A 108 2.34 26.60 11.47
CA ILE A 108 2.20 25.25 10.90
C ILE A 108 3.34 24.96 9.92
N LEU A 109 3.66 25.91 9.04
CA LEU A 109 4.71 25.75 8.03
C LEU A 109 6.11 25.60 8.63
N GLN A 110 6.38 26.34 9.71
CA GLN A 110 7.68 26.33 10.39
C GLN A 110 7.83 25.16 11.36
N TYR A 111 6.73 24.54 11.80
CA TYR A 111 6.78 23.42 12.73
C TYR A 111 7.65 22.27 12.21
N ARG A 112 8.41 21.67 13.12
CA ARG A 112 9.24 20.50 12.87
C ARG A 112 8.89 19.46 13.91
N VAL A 113 8.48 18.28 13.42
CA VAL A 113 8.20 17.14 14.29
C VAL A 113 9.51 16.65 14.87
N ASP A 114 9.52 16.45 16.19
CA ASP A 114 10.65 15.84 16.89
C ASP A 114 10.90 14.43 16.34
N ALA A 115 12.17 14.08 16.12
CA ALA A 115 12.56 12.78 15.61
C ALA A 115 12.54 11.68 16.69
N ASP A 116 12.39 12.04 17.97
CA ASP A 116 12.24 11.07 19.05
C ASP A 116 10.97 10.21 18.86
N PRO A 117 11.10 8.87 18.80
CA PRO A 117 9.94 7.97 18.76
C PRO A 117 8.95 8.13 19.93
N GLY A 118 9.43 8.63 21.08
CA GLY A 118 8.62 8.92 22.26
C GLY A 118 7.85 10.24 22.18
N ALA A 119 8.21 11.14 21.25
CA ALA A 119 7.62 12.46 21.17
C ALA A 119 6.13 12.43 20.86
N THR A 120 5.42 13.42 21.40
CA THR A 120 4.00 13.67 21.17
C THR A 120 3.84 14.99 20.42
N LEU A 121 2.70 15.15 19.75
CA LEU A 121 2.39 16.40 19.08
C LEU A 121 2.08 17.48 20.12
N GLU A 122 2.69 18.66 19.99
CA GLU A 122 2.36 19.78 20.86
C GLU A 122 0.87 20.12 20.77
N GLN A 123 0.20 20.24 21.91
CA GLN A 123 -1.24 20.49 21.95
C GLN A 123 -1.61 21.82 21.29
N THR A 124 -0.72 22.82 21.36
CA THR A 124 -0.83 24.10 20.66
C THR A 124 -0.86 23.89 19.15
N MET A 125 0.02 23.04 18.61
CA MET A 125 0.07 22.73 17.18
C MET A 125 -1.18 21.96 16.73
N ALA A 126 -1.64 20.98 17.53
CA ALA A 126 -2.89 20.27 17.26
C ALA A 126 -4.09 21.23 17.12
N ARG A 127 -4.20 22.22 18.01
CA ARG A 127 -5.26 23.25 17.95
C ARG A 127 -5.15 24.14 16.71
N LYS A 128 -3.94 24.54 16.33
CA LYS A 128 -3.72 25.35 15.10
C LYS A 128 -4.16 24.60 13.85
N VAL A 129 -3.84 23.31 13.76
CA VAL A 129 -4.26 22.46 12.64
C VAL A 129 -5.78 22.24 12.64
N ASP A 130 -6.39 22.00 13.81
CA ASP A 130 -7.85 21.89 13.95
C ASP A 130 -8.58 23.17 13.52
N SER A 131 -8.07 24.33 13.95
CA SER A 131 -8.61 25.64 13.58
C SER A 131 -8.51 25.90 12.08
N LEU A 132 -7.35 25.58 11.47
CA LEU A 132 -7.18 25.73 10.02
C LEU A 132 -8.10 24.79 9.24
N TRP A 133 -8.28 23.54 9.69
CA TRP A 133 -9.13 22.56 9.01
C TRP A 133 -10.62 22.94 9.02
N LYS A 134 -11.04 23.72 10.02
CA LYS A 134 -12.40 24.26 10.14
C LYS A 134 -12.58 25.62 9.44
N ASP A 135 -11.52 26.17 8.85
CA ASP A 135 -11.60 27.44 8.13
C ASP A 135 -12.49 27.31 6.87
N PRO A 136 -13.38 28.27 6.59
CA PRO A 136 -14.22 28.25 5.39
C PRO A 136 -13.46 28.21 4.05
N ILE A 137 -12.16 28.53 4.04
CA ILE A 137 -11.31 28.41 2.84
C ILE A 137 -11.05 26.95 2.42
N ILE A 138 -11.19 25.98 3.35
CA ILE A 138 -10.78 24.59 3.14
C ILE A 138 -11.50 23.91 1.97
N PRO A 139 -12.84 23.99 1.83
CA PRO A 139 -13.52 23.46 0.65
C PRO A 139 -12.94 23.98 -0.68
N ALA A 140 -12.66 25.29 -0.75
CA ALA A 140 -12.17 25.92 -1.98
C ALA A 140 -10.75 25.45 -2.36
N ILE A 141 -9.85 25.27 -1.38
CA ILE A 141 -8.51 24.73 -1.66
C ILE A 141 -8.57 23.23 -2.02
N MET A 142 -9.49 22.48 -1.41
CA MET A 142 -9.67 21.05 -1.69
C MET A 142 -10.25 20.76 -3.08
N GLU A 143 -11.01 21.68 -3.68
CA GLU A 143 -11.43 21.58 -5.09
C GLU A 143 -10.23 21.57 -6.06
N ARG A 144 -9.10 22.13 -5.63
CA ARG A 144 -7.84 22.22 -6.38
C ARG A 144 -6.82 21.15 -5.99
N SER A 145 -7.23 20.12 -5.24
CA SER A 145 -6.33 19.08 -4.71
C SER A 145 -5.63 18.22 -5.78
N SER A 146 -6.01 18.33 -7.05
CA SER A 146 -5.30 17.70 -8.18
C SER A 146 -4.12 18.54 -8.69
N GLU A 147 -4.05 19.83 -8.33
CA GLU A 147 -3.00 20.78 -8.75
C GLU A 147 -1.81 20.86 -7.78
N PHE A 148 -1.88 20.13 -6.68
CA PHE A 148 -0.82 19.96 -5.70
C PHE A 148 -0.86 18.56 -5.11
N TYR A 149 0.24 18.15 -4.48
CA TYR A 149 0.27 16.86 -3.82
C TYR A 149 -0.31 16.99 -2.41
N LEU A 150 -1.35 16.20 -2.13
CA LEU A 150 -1.90 15.99 -0.80
C LEU A 150 -2.04 14.49 -0.58
N MET A 151 -1.69 14.03 0.61
CA MET A 151 -1.89 12.63 0.97
C MET A 151 -3.39 12.31 1.05
N ASP A 152 -3.80 11.18 0.48
CA ASP A 152 -5.20 10.72 0.49
C ASP A 152 -5.83 10.66 1.90
N SER A 153 -5.04 10.27 2.91
CA SER A 153 -5.49 10.17 4.31
C SER A 153 -5.50 11.50 5.07
N ALA A 154 -5.17 12.63 4.43
CA ALA A 154 -5.03 13.93 5.11
C ALA A 154 -6.29 14.32 5.91
N ALA A 155 -7.46 14.25 5.27
CA ALA A 155 -8.74 14.57 5.92
C ALA A 155 -8.98 13.74 7.18
N TYR A 156 -8.70 12.44 7.14
CA TYR A 156 -8.82 11.58 8.32
C TYR A 156 -7.95 12.06 9.48
N PHE A 157 -6.70 12.44 9.21
CA PHE A 157 -5.80 12.92 10.26
C PHE A 157 -6.25 14.27 10.83
N PHE A 158 -6.76 15.17 9.98
CA PHE A 158 -7.30 16.45 10.43
C PHE A 158 -8.57 16.27 11.28
N ASP A 159 -9.51 15.42 10.85
CA ASP A 159 -10.72 15.12 11.61
C ASP A 159 -10.41 14.48 12.99
N ASN A 160 -9.25 13.83 13.11
CA ASN A 160 -8.78 13.16 14.33
C ASN A 160 -7.67 13.93 15.06
N VAL A 161 -7.34 15.16 14.66
CA VAL A 161 -6.18 15.89 15.20
C VAL A 161 -6.25 16.08 16.72
N ASN A 162 -7.46 16.29 17.26
CA ASN A 162 -7.66 16.45 18.70
C ASN A 162 -7.34 15.18 19.50
N ARG A 163 -7.58 13.99 18.91
CA ARG A 163 -7.21 12.69 19.50
C ARG A 163 -5.72 12.43 19.35
N ILE A 164 -5.16 12.74 18.18
CA ILE A 164 -3.73 12.55 17.87
C ILE A 164 -2.84 13.48 18.70
N GLY A 165 -3.33 14.67 19.03
CA GLY A 165 -2.64 15.68 19.83
C GLY A 165 -2.70 15.50 21.35
N GLN A 166 -3.30 14.40 21.86
CA GLN A 166 -3.28 14.10 23.29
C GLN A 166 -1.90 13.57 23.73
N SER A 167 -1.48 13.89 24.95
CA SER A 167 -0.18 13.45 25.48
C SER A 167 -0.10 11.94 25.71
N ASP A 168 -1.23 11.28 25.95
CA ASP A 168 -1.35 9.84 26.12
C ASP A 168 -1.75 9.11 24.83
N TYR A 169 -1.70 9.79 23.68
CA TYR A 169 -2.13 9.25 22.38
C TYR A 169 -1.39 7.95 22.03
N VAL A 170 -2.16 6.88 21.85
CA VAL A 170 -1.71 5.62 21.25
C VAL A 170 -2.44 5.46 19.91
N PRO A 171 -1.72 5.26 18.79
CA PRO A 171 -2.33 4.97 17.50
C PRO A 171 -3.26 3.76 17.59
N ASN A 172 -4.35 3.77 16.84
CA ASN A 172 -5.20 2.61 16.64
C ASN A 172 -4.94 1.97 15.26
N GLU A 173 -5.57 0.83 14.96
CA GLU A 173 -5.39 0.15 13.67
C GLU A 173 -5.79 1.02 12.47
N ASN A 174 -6.79 1.90 12.61
CA ASN A 174 -7.19 2.84 11.56
C ASN A 174 -6.12 3.88 11.27
N ASP A 175 -5.41 4.35 12.29
CA ASP A 175 -4.24 5.22 12.16
C ASP A 175 -3.12 4.48 11.45
N VAL A 176 -2.83 3.24 11.86
CA VAL A 176 -1.79 2.39 11.25
C VAL A 176 -2.07 2.14 9.77
N LEU A 177 -3.31 1.80 9.39
CA LEU A 177 -3.71 1.56 8.00
C LEU A 177 -3.51 2.79 7.11
N ARG A 178 -3.72 3.98 7.67
CA ARG A 178 -3.63 5.27 6.97
C ARG A 178 -2.24 5.91 7.05
N ALA A 179 -1.43 5.49 8.01
CA ALA A 179 -0.05 5.92 8.18
C ALA A 179 0.79 5.49 6.98
N ARG A 180 1.65 6.40 6.55
CA ARG A 180 2.43 6.29 5.34
C ARG A 180 3.90 6.53 5.63
N SER A 181 4.68 5.53 5.24
CA SER A 181 6.13 5.59 5.11
C SER A 181 6.51 5.13 3.71
N LYS A 182 7.56 5.71 3.14
CA LYS A 182 8.07 5.26 1.84
C LYS A 182 8.66 3.86 2.01
N THR A 183 8.01 2.85 1.43
CA THR A 183 8.52 1.48 1.40
C THR A 183 9.77 1.40 0.51
N THR A 184 10.88 0.96 1.09
CA THR A 184 12.14 0.72 0.39
C THR A 184 12.50 -0.76 0.50
N GLY A 185 13.15 -1.28 -0.54
CA GLY A 185 13.54 -2.69 -0.58
C GLY A 185 12.37 -3.66 -0.71
N ILE A 186 12.56 -4.84 -0.12
CA ILE A 186 11.63 -5.97 -0.13
C ILE A 186 11.36 -6.34 1.32
N SER A 187 10.08 -6.46 1.66
CA SER A 187 9.64 -6.96 2.95
C SER A 187 8.82 -8.22 2.76
N GLU A 188 9.02 -9.19 3.66
CA GLU A 188 8.38 -10.50 3.60
C GLU A 188 7.47 -10.67 4.81
N THR A 189 6.30 -11.27 4.60
CA THR A 189 5.38 -11.61 5.68
C THR A 189 4.82 -13.00 5.45
N ARG A 190 4.86 -13.84 6.48
CA ARG A 190 4.29 -15.19 6.45
C ARG A 190 3.07 -15.28 7.35
N PHE A 191 2.00 -15.87 6.85
CA PHE A 191 0.78 -16.09 7.61
C PHE A 191 -0.01 -17.27 7.05
N ASN A 192 -0.89 -17.83 7.88
CA ASN A 192 -1.77 -18.92 7.47
C ASN A 192 -3.15 -18.38 7.09
N MET A 193 -3.64 -18.78 5.92
CA MET A 193 -4.99 -18.48 5.44
C MET A 193 -5.79 -19.77 5.31
N GLY A 194 -6.36 -20.23 6.44
CA GLY A 194 -6.93 -21.57 6.55
C GLY A 194 -5.83 -22.63 6.48
N GLN A 195 -5.87 -23.49 5.46
CA GLN A 195 -4.85 -24.53 5.25
C GLN A 195 -3.68 -24.07 4.34
N LEU A 196 -3.78 -22.88 3.75
CA LEU A 196 -2.74 -22.33 2.89
C LEU A 196 -1.69 -21.59 3.73
N SER A 197 -0.42 -21.95 3.56
CA SER A 197 0.71 -21.17 4.07
C SER A 197 1.04 -20.09 3.04
N ILE A 198 0.85 -18.82 3.38
CA ILE A 198 1.11 -17.69 2.48
C ILE A 198 2.44 -17.05 2.82
N HIS A 199 3.25 -16.82 1.78
CA HIS A 199 4.46 -16.02 1.84
C HIS A 199 4.30 -14.80 0.93
N LEU A 200 4.03 -13.66 1.55
CA LEU A 200 3.72 -12.41 0.89
C LEU A 200 4.97 -11.54 0.80
N PHE A 201 5.25 -11.05 -0.40
CA PHE A 201 6.35 -10.12 -0.69
C PHE A 201 5.78 -8.74 -1.01
N ASP A 202 6.07 -7.73 -0.18
CA ASP A 202 5.78 -6.32 -0.46
C ASP A 202 7.06 -5.62 -0.91
N VAL A 203 7.01 -5.06 -2.11
CA VAL A 203 8.13 -4.40 -2.76
C VAL A 203 7.83 -2.91 -2.97
N GLY A 204 8.87 -2.08 -2.86
CA GLY A 204 8.75 -0.65 -3.12
C GLY A 204 8.17 -0.36 -4.52
N GLY A 205 7.12 0.47 -4.59
CA GLY A 205 6.40 0.78 -5.85
C GLY A 205 7.01 1.89 -6.71
N GLN A 206 7.93 2.65 -6.14
CA GLN A 206 8.60 3.79 -6.79
C GLN A 206 9.60 3.32 -7.84
N ARG A 207 9.87 4.13 -8.87
CA ARG A 207 10.70 3.70 -10.01
C ARG A 207 12.11 3.26 -9.56
N SER A 208 12.68 3.93 -8.56
CA SER A 208 13.99 3.58 -7.98
C SER A 208 14.04 2.18 -7.38
N GLU A 209 12.91 1.65 -6.91
CA GLU A 209 12.84 0.36 -6.22
C GLU A 209 12.58 -0.82 -7.16
N ARG A 210 12.06 -0.57 -8.37
CA ARG A 210 11.60 -1.63 -9.29
C ARG A 210 12.71 -2.57 -9.77
N LYS A 211 13.96 -2.10 -9.83
CA LYS A 211 15.11 -2.96 -10.18
C LYS A 211 15.31 -4.12 -9.20
N LYS A 212 14.86 -3.98 -7.94
CA LYS A 212 14.98 -5.00 -6.90
C LYS A 212 13.93 -6.10 -7.04
N TRP A 213 12.85 -5.87 -7.80
CA TRP A 213 11.72 -6.79 -7.89
C TRP A 213 12.12 -8.17 -8.46
N ILE A 214 13.10 -8.21 -9.37
CA ILE A 214 13.55 -9.46 -9.99
C ILE A 214 13.99 -10.52 -8.96
N HIS A 215 14.48 -10.10 -7.79
CA HIS A 215 14.92 -10.99 -6.72
C HIS A 215 13.80 -11.80 -6.05
N CYS A 216 12.54 -11.47 -6.33
CA CYS A 216 11.38 -12.18 -5.77
C CYS A 216 10.49 -12.85 -6.83
N PHE A 217 10.88 -12.87 -8.11
CA PHE A 217 10.04 -13.36 -9.22
C PHE A 217 10.03 -14.89 -9.38
N GLU A 218 10.98 -15.61 -8.78
CA GLU A 218 11.04 -17.06 -8.88
C GLU A 218 9.90 -17.74 -8.12
N ALA A 219 9.28 -18.74 -8.74
CA ALA A 219 8.24 -19.59 -8.16
C ALA A 219 7.05 -18.82 -7.54
N VAL A 220 6.64 -17.71 -8.16
CA VAL A 220 5.46 -16.94 -7.72
C VAL A 220 4.17 -17.63 -8.16
N THR A 221 3.36 -18.06 -7.19
CA THR A 221 2.05 -18.70 -7.42
C THR A 221 1.01 -17.69 -7.93
N SER A 222 1.00 -16.47 -7.38
CA SER A 222 0.04 -15.43 -7.78
C SER A 222 0.59 -14.03 -7.55
N ILE A 223 0.19 -13.09 -8.40
CA ILE A 223 0.51 -11.67 -8.26
C ILE A 223 -0.74 -10.94 -7.79
N ILE A 224 -0.62 -10.12 -6.75
CA ILE A 224 -1.61 -9.10 -6.42
C ILE A 224 -1.08 -7.78 -6.97
N PHE A 225 -1.72 -7.26 -8.02
CA PHE A 225 -1.37 -5.96 -8.58
C PHE A 225 -2.34 -4.90 -8.10
N CYS A 226 -1.84 -3.92 -7.35
CA CYS A 226 -2.63 -2.81 -6.80
C CYS A 226 -2.61 -1.59 -7.73
N VAL A 227 -3.78 -1.17 -8.17
CA VAL A 227 -4.06 0.05 -8.93
C VAL A 227 -4.85 1.01 -8.04
N ALA A 228 -4.39 2.25 -7.91
CA ALA A 228 -5.17 3.29 -7.25
C ALA A 228 -6.13 3.95 -8.25
N LEU A 229 -7.43 3.66 -8.13
CA LEU A 229 -8.46 4.24 -9.01
C LEU A 229 -8.50 5.77 -8.92
N SER A 230 -8.21 6.34 -7.75
CA SER A 230 -8.30 7.78 -7.49
C SER A 230 -7.20 8.64 -8.13
N GLU A 231 -6.18 8.03 -8.75
CA GLU A 231 -4.99 8.70 -9.28
C GLU A 231 -5.10 9.07 -10.78
N TYR A 232 -6.30 8.94 -11.38
CA TYR A 232 -6.53 9.21 -12.81
C TYR A 232 -6.29 10.66 -13.24
N ASP A 233 -6.38 11.60 -12.31
CA ASP A 233 -6.24 13.05 -12.51
C ASP A 233 -4.95 13.63 -11.89
N GLN A 234 -4.08 12.76 -11.35
CA GLN A 234 -2.87 13.16 -10.64
C GLN A 234 -1.59 12.92 -11.46
N VAL A 235 -0.55 13.67 -11.14
CA VAL A 235 0.81 13.51 -11.70
C VAL A 235 1.75 12.82 -10.71
N LEU A 236 2.82 12.20 -11.22
CA LEU A 236 3.84 11.56 -10.39
C LEU A 236 4.56 12.60 -9.51
N LEU A 237 4.94 12.18 -8.30
CA LEU A 237 5.84 12.97 -7.44
C LEU A 237 7.25 13.07 -8.02
N GLU A 238 7.69 12.02 -8.70
CA GLU A 238 9.05 11.89 -9.25
C GLU A 238 9.23 12.70 -10.55
N GLU A 239 8.13 13.01 -11.25
CA GLU A 239 8.16 13.64 -12.58
C GLU A 239 6.88 14.43 -12.84
N SER A 240 6.99 15.77 -12.77
CA SER A 240 5.88 16.68 -13.04
C SER A 240 5.53 16.66 -14.53
N GLY A 241 4.41 16.00 -14.88
CA GLY A 241 3.91 15.91 -16.26
C GLY A 241 3.41 14.51 -16.63
N GLN A 242 3.92 13.48 -15.95
CA GLN A 242 3.47 12.12 -16.18
C GLN A 242 2.26 11.80 -15.30
N ASN A 243 1.14 11.41 -15.94
CA ASN A 243 -0.06 10.97 -15.24
C ASN A 243 0.18 9.65 -14.48
N ARG A 244 -0.28 9.57 -13.23
CA ARG A 244 -0.07 8.40 -12.35
C ARG A 244 -0.76 7.13 -12.86
N MET A 245 -1.99 7.25 -13.38
CA MET A 245 -2.72 6.11 -13.93
C MET A 245 -2.06 5.59 -15.22
N ALA A 246 -1.57 6.48 -16.08
CA ALA A 246 -0.80 6.09 -17.27
C ALA A 246 0.49 5.33 -16.90
N GLU A 247 1.23 5.80 -15.89
CA GLU A 247 2.38 5.07 -15.36
C GLU A 247 2.00 3.70 -14.81
N SER A 248 0.87 3.59 -14.12
CA SER A 248 0.36 2.32 -13.58
C SER A 248 0.01 1.33 -14.69
N LEU A 249 -0.56 1.81 -15.82
CA LEU A 249 -0.83 0.99 -17.01
C LEU A 249 0.46 0.45 -17.65
N VAL A 250 1.47 1.31 -17.84
CA VAL A 250 2.78 0.91 -18.39
C VAL A 250 3.45 -0.13 -17.48
N LEU A 251 3.40 0.11 -16.16
CA LEU A 251 3.93 -0.83 -15.18
C LEU A 251 3.20 -2.17 -15.24
N PHE A 252 1.86 -2.16 -15.26
CA PHE A 252 1.08 -3.39 -15.37
C PHE A 252 1.37 -4.15 -16.67
N GLU A 253 1.47 -3.46 -17.80
CA GLU A 253 1.82 -4.05 -19.09
C GLU A 253 3.16 -4.80 -19.03
N SER A 254 4.18 -4.19 -18.39
CA SER A 254 5.49 -4.82 -18.22
C SER A 254 5.46 -6.06 -17.31
N VAL A 255 4.57 -6.07 -16.31
CA VAL A 255 4.39 -7.21 -15.40
C VAL A 255 3.62 -8.33 -16.11
N VAL A 256 2.43 -8.05 -16.64
CA VAL A 256 1.54 -9.08 -17.19
C VAL A 256 2.12 -9.78 -18.41
N ASN A 257 3.02 -9.11 -19.15
CA ASN A 257 3.69 -9.69 -20.32
C ASN A 257 5.12 -10.17 -20.03
N SER A 258 5.54 -10.19 -18.76
CA SER A 258 6.86 -10.66 -18.36
C SER A 258 6.97 -12.18 -18.53
N ARG A 259 8.11 -12.63 -19.08
CA ARG A 259 8.43 -14.06 -19.21
C ARG A 259 8.43 -14.81 -17.87
N TRP A 260 8.67 -14.09 -16.77
CA TRP A 260 8.71 -14.66 -15.42
C TRP A 260 7.33 -15.08 -14.90
N PHE A 261 6.26 -14.56 -15.49
CA PHE A 261 4.88 -14.71 -14.99
C PHE A 261 3.95 -15.43 -15.95
N LEU A 262 4.48 -16.13 -16.97
CA LEU A 262 3.67 -16.78 -18.02
C LEU A 262 2.67 -17.82 -17.50
N ARG A 263 2.88 -18.36 -16.31
CA ARG A 263 1.99 -19.34 -15.65
C ARG A 263 1.33 -18.79 -14.38
N THR A 264 1.57 -17.52 -14.07
CA THR A 264 1.11 -16.90 -12.83
C THR A 264 -0.26 -16.27 -13.05
N SER A 265 -1.14 -16.41 -12.06
CA SER A 265 -2.41 -15.67 -12.07
C SER A 265 -2.24 -14.25 -11.52
N VAL A 266 -3.09 -13.34 -11.99
CA VAL A 266 -3.05 -11.93 -11.59
C VAL A 266 -4.35 -11.57 -10.90
N ILE A 267 -4.28 -11.26 -9.62
CA ILE A 267 -5.36 -10.65 -8.85
C ILE A 267 -5.19 -9.13 -8.98
N LEU A 268 -6.13 -8.46 -9.63
CA LEU A 268 -6.05 -7.03 -9.91
C LEU A 268 -6.91 -6.27 -8.89
N PHE A 269 -6.27 -5.60 -7.94
CA PHE A 269 -6.93 -4.74 -6.98
C PHE A 269 -7.09 -3.34 -7.54
N LEU A 270 -8.34 -2.97 -7.81
CA LEU A 270 -8.76 -1.61 -8.15
C LEU A 270 -9.10 -0.89 -6.84
N ASN A 271 -8.06 -0.39 -6.19
CA ASN A 271 -8.08 0.17 -4.84
C ASN A 271 -8.50 1.65 -4.82
N LYS A 272 -8.77 2.16 -3.61
CA LYS A 272 -9.20 3.55 -3.35
C LYS A 272 -10.53 3.89 -4.01
N ILE A 273 -11.44 2.91 -4.07
CA ILE A 273 -12.77 3.08 -4.67
C ILE A 273 -13.62 4.15 -3.95
N ASP A 274 -13.40 4.32 -2.65
CA ASP A 274 -13.99 5.36 -1.81
C ASP A 274 -13.62 6.77 -2.29
N ILE A 275 -12.33 7.01 -2.52
CA ILE A 275 -11.84 8.31 -3.01
C ILE A 275 -12.28 8.51 -4.46
N PHE A 276 -12.23 7.46 -5.28
CA PHE A 276 -12.68 7.51 -6.66
C PHE A 276 -14.17 7.92 -6.78
N LYS A 277 -15.04 7.36 -5.92
CA LYS A 277 -16.46 7.72 -5.85
C LYS A 277 -16.69 9.21 -5.58
N GLN A 278 -15.87 9.81 -4.73
CA GLN A 278 -15.98 11.22 -4.38
C GLN A 278 -15.50 12.14 -5.51
N LYS A 279 -14.49 11.70 -6.29
CA LYS A 279 -13.85 12.52 -7.32
C LYS A 279 -14.58 12.52 -8.65
N ILE A 280 -15.15 11.38 -9.09
CA ILE A 280 -15.77 11.25 -10.41
C ILE A 280 -16.83 12.33 -10.72
N PRO A 281 -17.73 12.73 -9.79
CA PRO A 281 -18.70 13.80 -10.04
C PRO A 281 -18.06 15.19 -10.21
N LYS A 282 -16.91 15.43 -9.58
CA LYS A 282 -16.22 16.74 -9.55
C LYS A 282 -15.15 16.87 -10.63
N GLN A 283 -14.47 15.78 -10.94
CA GLN A 283 -13.38 15.69 -11.92
C GLN A 283 -13.72 14.56 -12.90
N PRO A 284 -14.44 14.85 -14.00
CA PRO A 284 -14.88 13.83 -14.95
C PRO A 284 -13.71 13.04 -15.54
N LEU A 285 -13.84 11.71 -15.59
CA LEU A 285 -12.82 10.82 -16.14
C LEU A 285 -12.47 11.15 -17.60
N SER A 286 -13.45 11.62 -18.39
CA SER A 286 -13.30 11.98 -19.81
C SER A 286 -12.27 13.09 -20.06
N LYS A 287 -11.98 13.94 -19.06
CA LYS A 287 -10.94 14.97 -19.16
C LYS A 287 -9.53 14.38 -19.31
N TYR A 288 -9.31 13.20 -18.73
CA TYR A 288 -8.02 12.50 -18.73
C TYR A 288 -8.02 11.28 -19.67
N PHE A 289 -9.21 10.76 -19.97
CA PHE A 289 -9.44 9.63 -20.87
C PHE A 289 -10.52 10.01 -21.90
N PRO A 290 -10.15 10.72 -22.99
CA PRO A 290 -11.13 11.28 -23.94
C PRO A 290 -12.06 10.26 -24.60
N GLU A 291 -11.63 9.01 -24.70
CA GLU A 291 -12.43 7.89 -25.25
C GLU A 291 -13.54 7.41 -24.29
N TYR A 292 -13.51 7.82 -23.03
CA TYR A 292 -14.53 7.42 -22.06
C TYR A 292 -15.81 8.26 -22.20
N SER A 293 -16.91 7.59 -22.51
CA SER A 293 -18.24 8.20 -22.70
C SER A 293 -19.27 7.83 -21.63
N GLY A 294 -18.86 7.15 -20.55
CA GLY A 294 -19.78 6.64 -19.52
C GLY A 294 -20.33 7.67 -18.54
N GLY A 295 -19.94 8.94 -18.64
CA GLY A 295 -20.37 10.01 -17.74
C GLY A 295 -19.88 9.82 -16.29
N PRO A 296 -20.53 10.44 -15.28
CA PRO A 296 -20.11 10.36 -13.88
C PRO A 296 -20.50 9.04 -13.18
N ASP A 297 -20.87 8.00 -13.93
CA ASP A 297 -21.22 6.69 -13.37
C ASP A 297 -19.95 5.97 -12.89
N ILE A 298 -19.88 5.75 -11.57
CA ILE A 298 -18.74 5.12 -10.89
C ILE A 298 -18.45 3.72 -11.43
N ASN A 299 -19.50 2.92 -11.68
CA ASN A 299 -19.33 1.54 -12.13
C ASN A 299 -18.84 1.50 -13.57
N LYS A 300 -19.37 2.37 -14.45
CA LYS A 300 -18.88 2.49 -15.83
C LYS A 300 -17.44 2.99 -15.86
N ALA A 301 -17.09 3.97 -15.03
CA ALA A 301 -15.75 4.51 -14.94
C ALA A 301 -14.75 3.45 -14.44
N ALA A 302 -15.09 2.69 -13.39
CA ALA A 302 -14.25 1.61 -12.89
C ALA A 302 -14.11 0.46 -13.90
N LYS A 303 -15.20 0.08 -14.59
CA LYS A 303 -15.16 -0.91 -15.69
C LYS A 303 -14.31 -0.45 -16.87
N TYR A 304 -14.33 0.84 -17.21
CA TYR A 304 -13.47 1.40 -18.25
C TYR A 304 -12.00 1.30 -17.85
N ILE A 305 -11.64 1.68 -16.62
CA ILE A 305 -10.26 1.54 -16.13
C ILE A 305 -9.85 0.06 -16.15
N LEU A 306 -10.68 -0.84 -15.62
CA LEU A 306 -10.44 -2.28 -15.70
C LEU A 306 -10.19 -2.73 -17.14
N TRP A 307 -11.06 -2.33 -18.07
CA TRP A 307 -10.92 -2.64 -19.49
C TRP A 307 -9.56 -2.19 -20.02
N ARG A 308 -9.13 -0.95 -19.73
CA ARG A 308 -7.80 -0.43 -20.12
C ARG A 308 -6.65 -1.30 -19.63
N PHE A 309 -6.69 -1.77 -18.37
CA PHE A 309 -5.68 -2.70 -17.86
C PHE A 309 -5.74 -4.06 -18.56
N THR A 310 -6.92 -4.60 -18.80
CA THR A 310 -7.05 -5.90 -19.50
C THR A 310 -6.57 -5.86 -20.96
N GLN A 311 -6.67 -4.71 -21.65
CA GLN A 311 -6.17 -4.56 -23.02
C GLN A 311 -4.65 -4.71 -23.13
N THR A 312 -3.89 -4.50 -22.06
CA THR A 312 -2.43 -4.66 -22.09
C THR A 312 -1.99 -6.12 -21.92
N ASN A 313 -2.90 -7.05 -21.59
CA ASN A 313 -2.61 -8.46 -21.33
C ASN A 313 -2.47 -9.28 -22.63
N ARG A 314 -1.32 -9.15 -23.29
CA ARG A 314 -0.98 -9.90 -24.52
C ARG A 314 -0.63 -11.35 -24.23
N ALA A 315 -0.08 -11.63 -23.05
CA ALA A 315 0.24 -12.98 -22.56
C ALA A 315 -0.99 -13.81 -22.20
N ARG A 316 -2.20 -13.23 -22.21
CA ARG A 316 -3.47 -13.90 -21.88
C ARG A 316 -3.47 -14.56 -20.50
N LEU A 317 -2.80 -13.93 -19.53
CA LEU A 317 -2.84 -14.38 -18.14
C LEU A 317 -4.27 -14.29 -17.59
N SER A 318 -4.61 -15.17 -16.64
CA SER A 318 -5.89 -15.08 -15.94
C SER A 318 -5.87 -13.87 -14.99
N ILE A 319 -6.76 -12.89 -15.24
CA ILE A 319 -6.90 -11.68 -14.44
C ILE A 319 -8.20 -11.77 -13.62
N TYR A 320 -8.09 -11.61 -12.31
CA TYR A 320 -9.20 -11.63 -11.35
C TYR A 320 -9.35 -10.25 -10.70
N PRO A 321 -10.25 -9.40 -11.22
CA PRO A 321 -10.38 -8.03 -10.74
C PRO A 321 -11.26 -7.91 -9.51
N HIS A 322 -10.84 -7.09 -8.54
CA HIS A 322 -11.61 -6.76 -7.35
C HIS A 322 -11.57 -5.25 -7.10
N LEU A 323 -12.74 -4.66 -6.84
CA LEU A 323 -12.81 -3.30 -6.29
C LEU A 323 -12.48 -3.37 -4.81
N THR A 324 -11.50 -2.57 -4.37
CA THR A 324 -11.02 -2.61 -2.99
C THR A 324 -10.97 -1.22 -2.36
N GLN A 325 -11.20 -1.22 -1.05
CA GLN A 325 -10.85 -0.11 -0.18
C GLN A 325 -9.91 -0.67 0.89
N ALA A 326 -8.61 -0.55 0.67
CA ALA A 326 -7.61 -1.16 1.56
C ALA A 326 -7.68 -0.67 3.02
N THR A 327 -8.32 0.47 3.29
CA THR A 327 -8.56 1.00 4.64
C THR A 327 -9.80 0.42 5.32
N ASP A 328 -10.64 -0.34 4.60
CA ASP A 328 -11.81 -1.03 5.14
C ASP A 328 -11.50 -2.53 5.33
N THR A 329 -11.36 -2.94 6.59
CA THR A 329 -11.05 -4.32 6.96
C THR A 329 -12.15 -5.30 6.56
N SER A 330 -13.43 -4.90 6.58
CA SER A 330 -14.54 -5.77 6.16
C SER A 330 -14.50 -6.02 4.66
N ASN A 331 -14.25 -4.96 3.87
CA ASN A 331 -14.06 -5.09 2.43
C ASN A 331 -12.89 -6.02 2.10
N ILE A 332 -11.75 -5.86 2.76
CA ILE A 332 -10.57 -6.69 2.50
C ILE A 332 -10.78 -8.15 2.94
N ARG A 333 -11.48 -8.42 4.06
CA ARG A 333 -11.85 -9.79 4.44
C ARG A 333 -12.67 -10.50 3.36
N LEU A 334 -13.67 -9.83 2.79
CA LEU A 334 -14.50 -10.38 1.72
C LEU A 334 -13.71 -10.62 0.43
N VAL A 335 -12.88 -9.65 0.04
CA VAL A 335 -12.05 -9.77 -1.17
C VAL A 335 -11.04 -10.91 -1.02
N PHE A 336 -10.38 -11.04 0.14
CA PHE A 336 -9.43 -12.13 0.37
C PHE A 336 -10.10 -13.50 0.47
N ALA A 337 -11.34 -13.58 0.94
CA ALA A 337 -12.10 -14.83 0.88
C ALA A 337 -12.32 -15.29 -0.57
N ALA A 338 -12.67 -14.39 -1.50
CA ALA A 338 -12.78 -14.71 -2.93
C ALA A 338 -11.42 -15.05 -3.56
N VAL A 339 -10.37 -14.30 -3.20
CA VAL A 339 -9.01 -14.51 -3.69
C VAL A 339 -8.42 -15.84 -3.23
N LYS A 340 -8.77 -16.31 -2.02
CA LYS A 340 -8.34 -17.60 -1.48
C LYS A 340 -8.69 -18.76 -2.40
N GLU A 341 -9.89 -18.77 -2.98
CA GLU A 341 -10.34 -19.84 -3.90
C GLU A 341 -9.51 -19.84 -5.19
N THR A 342 -9.25 -18.65 -5.74
CA THR A 342 -8.38 -18.47 -6.91
C THR A 342 -6.97 -18.97 -6.63
N ILE A 343 -6.38 -18.58 -5.50
CA ILE A 343 -5.04 -18.99 -5.10
C ILE A 343 -4.97 -20.51 -4.91
N LEU A 344 -5.94 -21.09 -4.21
CA LEU A 344 -6.02 -22.54 -3.98
C LEU A 344 -6.08 -23.31 -5.30
N THR A 345 -6.93 -22.86 -6.22
CA THR A 345 -7.08 -23.50 -7.53
C THR A 345 -5.78 -23.46 -8.33
N ASN A 346 -5.05 -22.34 -8.30
CA ASN A 346 -3.76 -22.24 -8.99
C ASN A 346 -2.67 -23.07 -8.32
N ALA A 347 -2.61 -23.07 -6.99
CA ALA A 347 -1.66 -23.91 -6.26
C ALA A 347 -1.89 -25.41 -6.54
N LEU A 348 -3.15 -25.84 -6.67
CA LEU A 348 -3.51 -27.21 -7.03
C LEU A 348 -3.08 -27.55 -8.47
N LYS A 349 -3.29 -26.65 -9.44
CA LYS A 349 -2.82 -26.81 -10.83
C LYS A 349 -1.30 -26.90 -10.91
N ASP A 350 -0.59 -26.04 -10.20
CA ASP A 350 0.88 -26.05 -10.17
C ASP A 350 1.43 -27.34 -9.55
N SER A 351 0.69 -27.94 -8.61
CA SER A 351 1.04 -29.24 -8.00
C SER A 351 0.70 -30.45 -8.88
N GLY A 352 0.03 -30.26 -10.02
CA GLY A 352 -0.39 -31.33 -10.93
C GLY A 352 -1.55 -32.20 -10.43
N ILE A 353 -2.30 -31.72 -9.43
CA ILE A 353 -3.48 -32.41 -8.86
C ILE A 353 -4.74 -32.12 -9.70
N LEU A 354 -4.81 -30.95 -10.33
CA LEU A 354 -5.83 -30.50 -11.30
C LEU A 354 -5.18 -30.28 -12.65
#